data_AF-A0A5P9I0Z8-F1
#
_entry.id   AF-A0A5P9I0Z8-F1
#
_cell.length_a   1.000
_cell.length_b   1.000
_cell.length_c   1.000
_cell.angle_alpha   90.00
_cell.angle_beta   90.00
_cell.angle_gamma   90.00
#
_symmetry.space_group_name_H-M   'P 1'
#
loop_
_entity.id
_entity.type
_entity.pdbx_description
1 polymer ?
#
loop_
_entity_poly.entity_id
_entity_poly.type
_entity_poly.pdbx_seq_one_letter_code
_entity_poly.pdbx_strand_id
1 'polypeptide(L)'
;MNKRSGTSKDAADKLVRGIKRKTRKHYSAEEKIRIVLAGMRGEESIAALCRREGIAESLYYSWSKEFLEAGKNRLAGDTARQATAPEVKELRSEAAALKEVVAELTLENRLLKKSTFGDGEDDA
;
A
#
# COMPACT_ATOMS: atom_id res chain seq x y z
N MET A 1 31.03 -28.45 32.54
CA MET A 1 30.00 -27.49 32.08
C MET A 1 30.52 -26.71 30.86
N ASN A 2 29.92 -26.89 29.69
CA ASN A 2 30.31 -26.18 28.46
C ASN A 2 29.65 -24.80 28.41
N LYS A 3 30.43 -23.71 28.39
CA LYS A 3 29.92 -22.33 28.26
C LYS A 3 30.51 -21.62 27.04
N ARG A 4 29.62 -21.43 26.04
CA ARG A 4 29.40 -20.22 25.22
C ARG A 4 30.51 -19.78 24.26
N SER A 5 30.64 -20.46 23.13
CA SER A 5 31.27 -19.93 21.91
C SER A 5 30.34 -19.08 21.03
N GLY A 6 29.06 -18.88 21.45
CA GLY A 6 28.03 -18.22 20.63
C GLY A 6 28.01 -16.69 20.67
N THR A 7 28.69 -16.02 21.60
CA THR A 7 28.48 -14.57 21.80
C THR A 7 29.32 -13.68 20.87
N SER A 8 30.52 -14.10 20.44
CA SER A 8 31.40 -13.25 19.62
C SER A 8 31.02 -13.24 18.13
N LYS A 9 30.60 -14.40 17.59
CA LYS A 9 30.17 -14.52 16.19
C LYS A 9 28.87 -13.78 15.93
N ASP A 10 27.89 -13.91 16.84
CA ASP A 10 26.62 -13.21 16.75
C ASP A 10 26.79 -11.69 16.87
N ALA A 11 27.71 -11.23 17.72
CA ALA A 11 28.05 -9.82 17.84
C ALA A 11 28.69 -9.27 16.55
N ALA A 12 29.61 -10.02 15.94
CA ALA A 12 30.24 -9.66 14.67
C ALA A 12 29.22 -9.61 13.52
N ASP A 13 28.34 -10.61 13.40
CA ASP A 13 27.28 -10.63 12.38
C ASP A 13 26.31 -9.46 12.55
N LYS A 14 25.95 -9.12 13.79
CA LYS A 14 25.10 -7.96 14.09
C LYS A 14 25.77 -6.65 13.67
N LEU A 15 27.08 -6.50 13.93
CA LEU A 15 27.85 -5.33 13.52
C LEU A 15 27.92 -5.21 12.00
N VAL A 16 28.25 -6.29 11.29
CA VAL A 16 28.31 -6.32 9.81
C VAL A 16 26.95 -5.98 9.20
N ARG A 17 25.85 -6.52 9.75
CA ARG A 17 24.49 -6.20 9.30
C ARG A 17 24.15 -4.73 9.53
N GLY A 18 24.60 -4.17 10.65
CA GLY A 18 24.46 -2.74 10.96
C GLY A 18 25.20 -1.85 9.96
N ILE A 19 26.46 -2.18 9.65
CA ILE A 19 27.28 -1.46 8.66
C ILE A 19 26.60 -1.53 7.29
N LYS A 20 26.25 -2.73 6.81
CA LYS A 20 25.56 -2.93 5.52
C LYS A 20 24.25 -2.15 5.41
N ARG A 21 23.52 -1.99 6.53
CA ARG A 21 22.27 -1.21 6.55
C ARG A 21 22.55 0.29 6.45
N LYS A 22 23.56 0.80 7.16
CA LYS A 22 23.95 2.22 7.14
C LYS A 22 24.59 2.64 5.82
N THR A 23 25.39 1.78 5.20
CA THR A 23 26.08 2.08 3.93
C THR A 23 25.28 1.67 2.70
N ARG A 24 24.03 1.26 2.87
CA ARG A 24 23.16 0.87 1.76
C ARG A 24 22.93 2.08 0.85
N LYS A 25 23.27 1.94 -0.43
CA LYS A 25 22.93 2.93 -1.45
C LYS A 25 21.40 2.97 -1.63
N HIS A 26 20.85 4.16 -1.56
CA HIS A 26 19.44 4.44 -1.85
C HIS A 26 19.32 4.92 -3.29
N TYR A 27 18.40 4.33 -4.03
CA TYR A 27 18.09 4.72 -5.41
C TYR A 27 16.75 5.44 -5.42
N SER A 28 16.74 6.64 -6.01
CA SER A 28 15.50 7.36 -6.27
C SER A 28 14.60 6.59 -7.25
N ALA A 29 13.30 6.93 -7.28
CA ALA A 29 12.40 6.34 -8.26
C ALA A 29 12.85 6.66 -9.69
N GLU A 30 13.29 7.88 -9.95
CA GLU A 30 13.78 8.35 -11.25
C GLU A 30 14.99 7.57 -11.73
N GLU A 31 15.98 7.32 -10.86
CA GLU A 31 17.15 6.51 -11.21
C GLU A 31 16.76 5.07 -11.56
N LYS A 32 15.88 4.45 -10.77
CA LYS A 32 15.39 3.09 -11.06
C LYS A 32 14.72 3.04 -12.42
N ILE A 33 13.84 3.99 -12.71
CA ILE A 33 13.12 4.08 -13.99
C ILE A 33 14.11 4.25 -15.14
N ARG A 34 15.07 5.17 -15.03
CA ARG A 34 16.10 5.41 -16.06
C ARG A 34 16.87 4.13 -16.39
N ILE A 35 17.29 3.38 -15.37
CA ILE A 35 18.05 2.12 -15.55
C ILE A 35 17.17 1.05 -16.20
N VAL A 36 15.93 0.87 -15.73
CA VAL A 36 15.00 -0.10 -16.32
C VAL A 36 14.76 0.21 -17.80
N LEU A 37 14.48 1.47 -18.15
CA LEU A 37 14.27 1.88 -19.54
C LEU A 37 15.51 1.70 -20.42
N ALA A 38 16.71 1.94 -19.89
CA ALA A 38 17.96 1.67 -20.61
C ALA A 38 18.11 0.18 -20.93
N GLY A 39 17.82 -0.70 -19.97
CA GLY A 39 17.85 -2.15 -20.19
C GLY A 39 16.81 -2.64 -21.18
N MET A 40 15.60 -2.06 -21.16
CA MET A 40 14.54 -2.37 -22.13
C MET A 40 14.86 -1.91 -23.56
N ARG A 41 15.64 -0.83 -23.70
CA ARG A 41 16.09 -0.32 -25.00
C ARG A 41 17.01 -1.30 -25.73
N GLY A 42 17.76 -2.11 -24.98
CA GLY A 42 18.58 -3.20 -25.53
C GLY A 42 19.85 -2.76 -26.26
N GLU A 43 20.32 -1.52 -26.06
CA GLU A 43 21.55 -1.01 -26.69
C GLU A 43 22.82 -1.71 -26.18
N GLU A 44 22.81 -2.14 -24.92
CA GLU A 44 23.86 -2.93 -24.30
C GLU A 44 23.26 -4.13 -23.56
N SER A 45 24.07 -5.16 -23.31
CA SER A 45 23.63 -6.28 -22.47
C SER A 45 23.28 -5.81 -21.06
N ILE A 46 22.29 -6.45 -20.43
CA ILE A 46 21.89 -6.15 -19.03
C ILE A 46 23.08 -6.25 -18.07
N ALA A 47 23.99 -7.21 -18.30
CA ALA A 47 25.20 -7.35 -17.52
C ALA A 47 26.15 -6.13 -17.64
N ALA A 48 26.29 -5.57 -18.84
CA ALA A 48 27.10 -4.36 -19.06
C ALA A 48 26.47 -3.13 -18.38
N LEU A 49 25.16 -2.95 -18.55
CA LEU A 49 24.38 -1.91 -17.88
C LEU A 49 24.52 -1.99 -16.36
N CYS A 50 24.34 -3.17 -15.78
CA CYS A 50 24.42 -3.38 -14.33
C CYS A 50 25.82 -3.06 -13.78
N ARG A 51 26.89 -3.43 -14.50
CA ARG A 51 28.26 -3.06 -14.12
C ARG A 51 28.48 -1.55 -14.15
N ARG A 52 28.00 -0.85 -15.19
CA ARG A 52 28.12 0.61 -15.33
C ARG A 52 27.36 1.36 -14.23
N GLU A 53 26.17 0.89 -13.89
CA GLU A 53 25.30 1.50 -12.87
C GLU A 53 25.67 1.09 -11.43
N GLY A 54 26.56 0.10 -11.27
CA GLY A 54 26.99 -0.42 -9.97
C GLY A 54 25.89 -1.17 -9.23
N ILE A 55 25.04 -1.91 -9.96
CA ILE A 55 23.95 -2.73 -9.41
C ILE A 55 24.15 -4.21 -9.72
N ALA A 56 23.53 -5.06 -8.91
CA ALA A 56 23.41 -6.48 -9.23
C ALA A 56 22.32 -6.69 -10.28
N GLU A 57 22.50 -7.65 -11.19
CA GLU A 57 21.48 -8.00 -12.20
C GLU A 57 20.14 -8.42 -11.57
N SER A 58 20.18 -9.11 -10.42
CA SER A 58 18.98 -9.46 -9.67
C SER A 58 18.16 -8.23 -9.23
N LEU A 59 18.83 -7.12 -8.92
CA LEU A 59 18.18 -5.87 -8.56
C LEU A 59 17.51 -5.24 -9.78
N TYR A 60 18.19 -5.24 -10.93
CA TYR A 60 17.60 -4.82 -12.21
C TYR A 60 16.32 -5.60 -12.52
N TYR A 61 16.36 -6.93 -12.46
CA TYR A 61 15.19 -7.76 -12.77
C TYR A 61 14.05 -7.56 -11.77
N SER A 62 14.36 -7.29 -10.49
CA SER A 62 13.32 -6.94 -9.51
C SER A 62 12.61 -5.64 -9.89
N TRP A 63 13.36 -4.61 -10.27
CA TRP A 63 12.81 -3.31 -10.64
C TRP A 63 12.07 -3.36 -11.99
N SER A 64 12.60 -4.09 -12.98
CA SER A 64 11.93 -4.21 -14.28
C SER A 64 10.61 -4.95 -14.17
N LYS A 65 10.54 -5.99 -13.33
CA LYS A 65 9.30 -6.69 -13.01
C LYS A 65 8.29 -5.75 -12.34
N GLU A 66 8.69 -5.05 -11.27
CA GLU A 66 7.81 -4.12 -10.56
C GLU A 66 7.29 -3.01 -11.48
N PHE A 67 8.16 -2.46 -12.32
CA PHE A 67 7.82 -1.40 -13.27
C PHE A 67 6.79 -1.88 -14.32
N LEU A 68 7.01 -3.05 -14.90
CA LEU A 68 6.10 -3.63 -15.90
C LEU A 68 4.76 -4.05 -15.31
N GLU A 69 4.75 -4.66 -14.13
CA GLU A 69 3.50 -5.01 -13.43
C GLU A 69 2.69 -3.77 -13.07
N ALA A 70 3.34 -2.70 -12.59
CA ALA A 70 2.67 -1.43 -12.33
C ALA A 70 2.05 -0.84 -13.61
N GLY A 71 2.79 -0.86 -14.73
CA GLY A 71 2.28 -0.44 -16.04
C GLY A 71 1.09 -1.28 -16.51
N LYS A 72 1.19 -2.61 -16.39
CA LYS A 72 0.14 -3.55 -16.75
C LYS A 72 -1.13 -3.33 -15.92
N ASN A 73 -1.01 -3.22 -14.60
CA ASN A 73 -2.16 -2.98 -13.72
C ASN A 73 -2.86 -1.67 -14.04
N ARG A 74 -2.07 -0.62 -14.36
CA ARG A 74 -2.61 0.67 -14.77
C ARG A 74 -3.39 0.58 -16.08
N LEU A 75 -2.87 -0.15 -17.07
CA LEU A 75 -3.52 -0.35 -18.37
C LEU A 75 -4.71 -1.31 -18.29
N ALA A 76 -4.69 -2.28 -17.38
CA ALA A 76 -5.78 -3.21 -17.10
C ALA A 76 -6.96 -2.56 -16.35
N GLY A 77 -6.89 -1.26 -16.05
CA GLY A 77 -7.97 -0.54 -15.39
C GLY A 77 -8.06 -0.82 -13.88
N ASP A 78 -6.98 -1.28 -13.24
CA ASP A 78 -6.91 -1.38 -11.78
C ASP A 78 -6.79 0.03 -11.19
N THR A 79 -7.91 0.75 -11.20
CA THR A 79 -8.12 2.11 -10.67
C THR A 79 -8.34 2.09 -9.16
N ALA A 80 -7.80 1.13 -8.42
CA ALA A 80 -7.94 1.03 -6.97
C ALA A 80 -7.42 2.26 -6.17
N ARG A 81 -6.80 3.26 -6.84
CA ARG A 81 -6.35 4.51 -6.22
C ARG A 81 -6.75 5.81 -6.94
N GLN A 82 -7.73 5.74 -7.83
CA GLN A 82 -8.33 6.95 -8.40
C GLN A 82 -9.85 6.80 -8.44
N ALA A 83 -10.48 6.48 -7.31
CA ALA A 83 -11.72 7.18 -7.03
C ALA A 83 -11.31 8.66 -6.97
N THR A 84 -11.60 9.38 -8.04
CA THR A 84 -11.20 10.78 -8.19
C THR A 84 -11.67 11.52 -6.92
N ALA A 85 -10.85 12.39 -6.35
CA ALA A 85 -11.23 13.19 -5.18
C ALA A 85 -12.68 13.73 -5.23
N PRO A 86 -13.25 14.15 -6.38
CA PRO A 86 -14.66 14.48 -6.49
C PRO A 86 -15.60 13.29 -6.26
N GLU A 87 -15.40 12.13 -6.90
CA GLU A 87 -16.28 10.97 -6.73
C GLU A 87 -16.30 10.45 -5.28
N VAL A 88 -15.13 10.41 -4.62
CA VAL A 88 -15.06 10.06 -3.19
C VAL A 88 -15.78 11.10 -2.32
N LYS A 89 -15.70 12.38 -2.69
CA LYS A 89 -16.38 13.46 -1.98
C LYS A 89 -17.89 13.36 -2.17
N GLU A 90 -18.37 13.12 -3.39
CA GLU A 90 -19.79 12.92 -3.68
C GLU A 90 -20.33 11.69 -2.94
N LEU A 91 -19.65 10.55 -3.03
CA LEU A 91 -20.05 9.33 -2.29
C LEU A 91 -20.06 9.55 -0.77
N ARG A 92 -19.12 10.31 -0.22
CA ARG A 92 -19.12 10.67 1.21
C ARG A 92 -20.26 11.61 1.57
N SER A 93 -20.58 12.56 0.70
CA SER A 93 -21.71 13.49 0.88
C SER A 93 -23.04 12.74 0.84
N GLU A 94 -23.22 11.87 -0.14
CA GLU A 94 -24.40 11.01 -0.28
C GLU A 94 -24.54 10.06 0.92
N ALA A 95 -23.45 9.43 1.35
CA ALA A 95 -23.45 8.58 2.54
C ALA A 95 -23.77 9.35 3.83
N ALA A 96 -23.44 10.64 3.92
CA ALA A 96 -23.81 11.49 5.04
C ALA A 96 -25.31 11.83 5.01
N ALA A 97 -25.83 12.24 3.86
CA ALA A 97 -27.25 12.54 3.67
C ALA A 97 -28.13 11.32 3.96
N LEU A 98 -27.74 10.14 3.45
CA LEU A 98 -28.46 8.88 3.72
C LEU A 98 -28.48 8.53 5.21
N LYS A 99 -27.40 8.78 5.95
CA LYS A 99 -27.37 8.53 7.41
C LYS A 99 -28.30 9.46 8.17
N GLU A 100 -28.43 10.71 7.75
CA GLU A 100 -29.34 11.69 8.36
C GLU A 100 -30.80 11.25 8.17
N VAL A 101 -31.20 10.94 6.93
CA VAL A 101 -32.54 10.43 6.63
C VAL A 101 -32.84 9.15 7.40
N VAL A 102 -31.89 8.21 7.48
CA VAL A 102 -32.06 6.98 8.27
C VAL A 102 -32.24 7.30 9.75
N ALA A 103 -31.50 8.26 10.31
CA ALA A 103 -31.63 8.64 11.71
C ALA A 103 -33.01 9.26 11.99
N GLU A 104 -33.47 10.18 11.14
CA GLU A 104 -34.79 10.79 11.24
C GLU A 104 -35.90 9.75 11.17
N LEU A 105 -35.89 8.89 10.14
CA LEU A 105 -36.86 7.81 9.99
C LEU A 105 -36.82 6.82 11.16
N THR A 106 -35.65 6.58 11.75
CA THR A 106 -35.51 5.70 12.92
C THR A 106 -36.16 6.34 14.16
N LEU A 107 -35.98 7.65 14.37
CA LEU A 107 -36.62 8.38 15.46
C LEU A 107 -38.14 8.43 15.28
N GLU A 108 -38.61 8.74 14.07
CA GLU A 108 -40.04 8.76 13.75
C GLU A 108 -40.67 7.39 13.96
N ASN A 109 -40.05 6.31 13.46
CA ASN A 109 -40.51 4.94 13.72
C ASN A 109 -40.59 4.62 15.22
N ARG A 110 -39.64 5.10 16.02
CA ARG A 110 -39.65 4.89 17.47
C ARG A 110 -40.81 5.66 18.13
N LEU A 111 -41.04 6.89 17.71
CA LEU A 111 -42.15 7.71 18.22
C LEU A 111 -43.49 7.12 17.83
N LEU A 112 -43.68 6.75 16.57
CA LEU A 112 -44.88 6.10 16.08
C LEU A 112 -45.15 4.80 16.83
N LYS A 113 -44.15 3.93 16.99
CA LYS A 113 -44.29 2.72 17.81
C LYS A 113 -44.69 3.06 19.24
N LYS A 114 -44.06 4.08 19.86
CA LYS A 114 -44.43 4.50 21.22
C LYS A 114 -45.86 5.06 21.29
N SER A 115 -46.34 5.80 20.29
CA SER A 115 -47.70 6.33 20.27
C SER A 115 -48.75 5.28 19.90
N THR A 116 -48.41 4.31 19.04
CA THR A 116 -49.33 3.23 18.65
C THR A 116 -49.42 2.12 19.68
N PHE A 117 -48.35 1.89 20.46
CA PHE A 117 -48.33 0.88 21.53
C PHE A 117 -48.47 1.49 22.94
N GLY A 118 -48.42 2.81 23.08
CA GLY A 118 -48.58 3.52 24.36
C GLY A 118 -50.02 3.87 24.73
N ASP A 119 -50.99 3.67 23.83
CA ASP A 119 -52.42 3.82 24.09
C ASP A 119 -53.11 2.49 24.47
N GLY A 120 -52.32 1.46 24.81
CA GLY A 120 -52.83 0.10 25.09
C GLY A 120 -52.24 -0.61 26.30
N GLU A 121 -51.49 0.09 27.17
CA GLU A 121 -51.04 -0.44 28.47
C GLU A 121 -51.25 0.61 29.57
N ASP A 122 -52.50 1.03 29.77
CA ASP A 122 -53.02 1.38 31.08
C ASP A 122 -54.51 0.95 31.09
N ASP A 123 -54.90 0.22 32.14
CA ASP A 123 -56.21 -0.38 32.44
C ASP A 123 -56.54 -1.78 31.85
N ALA A 124 -55.95 -2.84 32.45
CA ALA A 124 -56.66 -3.97 33.09
C ALA A 124 -55.70 -5.02 33.67
#